data_AF-A0A644U8X8-F1
#
_entry.id   AF-A0A644U8X8-F1
#
_cell.length_a   1.000
_cell.length_b   1.000
_cell.length_c   1.000
_cell.angle_alpha   90.00
_cell.angle_beta   90.00
_cell.angle_gamma   90.00
#
_symmetry.space_group_name_H-M   'P 1'
#
loop_
_entity.id
_entity.type
_entity.pdbx_description
1 polymer ?
#
loop_
_entity_poly.entity_id
_entity_poly.type
_entity_poly.pdbx_seq_one_letter_code
_entity_poly.pdbx_strand_id
1 'polypeptide(L)'
;MLIKKILMKNIRIILLFSMIVFLTCSFSFAESSTDTQKNTISDQSNLNSANFVNDSGEVSLIANNKESMNKSKEITQTKYKTAQITGPKTLSQSKILISAKYVKTYTEKYGKLPDYVTISNYNYSMPEFMYLLSKTINYKYKNIKTDILAKYGIKDPTSPTGNSINKKITKKAYYSLATNIFSYIDKYNTAPKYASSSFGKVQYQTAIYGFSRILAYTYSYNSLPSYLSLNIKNTNSINKKMPKYTQTNPNIQNNSGNNSENVKPTKLSQNSILVASSSIKSYVEKNGKLPNYVTISNYKYSIPEYLYLISKLISSKYGGSNGDIIVKYGIKNPSSPSGASINRIFTKTEYYDISKRISTFIENNKQSPNYVSSKYGNIQYQTIMYGLVKVGDYINKNKVLPNSLSLNVPISSSINKYLPIFNQSGNLNNSSVSSKLLGSNDLGTVEIIGAFGNIKSDAKVAFVIGLTPLESSIKKALYDSIVSQNVQDYCYYIYMINVTKASSGYDEEKIYAEALANEFAQPHITNSNYNLVVNIPEE
;
A
#
# COMPACT_ATOMS: atom_id res chain seq x y z
N MET A 1 16.76 -29.87 33.35
CA MET A 1 17.42 -31.20 33.17
C MET A 1 17.42 -31.66 31.69
N LEU A 2 17.68 -30.78 30.71
CA LEU A 2 17.52 -31.13 29.27
C LEU A 2 18.84 -31.19 28.47
N ILE A 3 19.91 -30.56 28.98
CA ILE A 3 21.18 -30.34 28.26
C ILE A 3 21.94 -31.66 27.95
N LYS A 4 21.75 -32.72 28.75
CA LYS A 4 22.58 -33.95 28.68
C LYS A 4 22.17 -34.97 27.61
N LYS A 5 21.13 -34.74 26.79
CA LYS A 5 20.61 -35.76 25.84
C LYS A 5 20.74 -35.44 24.34
N ILE A 6 21.33 -34.29 23.99
CA ILE A 6 21.54 -33.85 22.58
C ILE A 6 23.02 -33.98 22.14
N LEU A 7 23.95 -34.18 23.08
CA LEU A 7 25.41 -34.10 22.83
C LEU A 7 26.07 -35.33 22.17
N MET A 8 25.30 -36.28 21.61
CA MET A 8 25.83 -37.54 21.05
C MET A 8 25.39 -37.84 19.60
N LYS A 9 25.17 -36.80 18.80
CA LYS A 9 25.17 -36.91 17.34
C LYS A 9 25.74 -35.64 16.70
N ASN A 10 26.45 -35.79 15.58
CA ASN A 10 26.96 -34.72 14.71
C ASN A 10 28.24 -33.95 15.15
N ILE A 11 29.31 -34.68 15.49
CA ILE A 11 30.69 -34.13 15.61
C ILE A 11 31.13 -33.32 14.35
N ARG A 12 30.56 -33.61 13.17
CA ARG A 12 30.86 -32.88 11.92
C ARG A 12 30.36 -31.42 11.86
N ILE A 13 29.45 -30.99 12.74
CA ILE A 13 28.86 -29.62 12.64
C ILE A 13 29.80 -28.54 13.21
N ILE A 14 30.59 -28.85 14.25
CA ILE A 14 31.45 -27.87 14.91
C ILE A 14 32.58 -27.36 13.99
N LEU A 15 33.06 -28.21 13.07
CA LEU A 15 34.11 -27.86 12.11
C LEU A 15 33.72 -26.81 11.06
N LEU A 16 32.42 -26.59 10.81
CA LEU A 16 31.98 -25.59 9.84
C LEU A 16 31.99 -24.16 10.40
N PHE A 17 31.99 -24.00 11.73
CA PHE A 17 31.88 -22.69 12.38
C PHE A 17 33.22 -21.97 12.52
N SER A 18 34.35 -22.68 12.56
CA SER A 18 35.69 -22.07 12.66
C SER A 18 36.20 -21.48 11.34
N MET A 19 35.71 -21.94 10.19
CA MET A 19 36.22 -21.56 8.87
C MET A 19 35.76 -20.15 8.41
N ILE A 20 34.67 -19.62 8.97
CA ILE A 20 34.11 -18.30 8.61
C ILE A 20 34.85 -17.14 9.32
N VAL A 21 35.51 -17.41 10.45
CA VAL A 21 36.11 -16.37 11.31
C VAL A 21 37.46 -15.84 10.78
N PHE A 22 38.12 -16.54 9.86
CA PHE A 22 39.51 -16.25 9.46
C PHE A 22 39.70 -15.36 8.21
N LEU A 23 38.64 -14.91 7.54
CA LEU A 23 38.75 -14.24 6.22
C LEU A 23 38.71 -12.70 6.25
N THR A 24 39.04 -12.05 7.37
CA THR A 24 39.03 -10.58 7.49
C THR A 24 40.29 -9.98 8.13
N CYS A 25 41.48 -10.40 7.71
CA CYS A 25 42.75 -9.73 8.06
C CYS A 25 43.73 -9.66 6.87
N SER A 26 43.75 -8.52 6.16
CA SER A 26 44.91 -8.01 5.39
C SER A 26 44.64 -6.57 4.93
N PHE A 27 45.58 -5.66 5.20
CA PHE A 27 45.65 -4.30 4.63
C PHE A 27 46.71 -4.23 3.53
N SER A 28 46.53 -3.33 2.54
CA SER A 28 47.64 -2.57 1.94
C SER A 28 47.13 -1.39 1.10
N PHE A 29 47.97 -0.37 0.97
CA PHE A 29 47.80 0.79 0.07
C PHE A 29 48.39 0.50 -1.31
N ALA A 30 47.90 1.19 -2.34
CA ALA A 30 48.62 1.51 -3.57
C ALA A 30 48.04 2.80 -4.19
N GLU A 31 48.83 3.51 -4.99
CA GLU A 31 48.54 4.86 -5.50
C GLU A 31 48.91 4.98 -6.99
N SER A 32 48.30 5.94 -7.69
CA SER A 32 48.71 6.46 -9.02
C SER A 32 48.71 5.50 -10.24
N SER A 33 47.92 5.84 -11.27
CA SER A 33 48.48 6.40 -12.51
C SER A 33 47.38 6.81 -13.52
N THR A 34 47.70 7.76 -14.39
CA THR A 34 46.88 8.23 -15.52
C THR A 34 47.37 7.63 -16.84
N ASP A 35 46.48 7.42 -17.81
CA ASP A 35 46.79 7.77 -19.22
C ASP A 35 45.54 8.01 -20.09
N THR A 36 45.70 8.49 -21.32
CA THR A 36 44.63 8.85 -22.27
C THR A 36 45.08 8.79 -23.75
N GLN A 37 44.40 7.98 -24.57
CA GLN A 37 44.48 7.94 -26.04
C GLN A 37 43.19 7.24 -26.59
N LYS A 38 42.48 7.58 -27.68
CA LYS A 38 42.79 8.10 -29.05
C LYS A 38 43.71 7.15 -29.83
N ASN A 39 43.47 6.63 -31.05
CA ASN A 39 42.75 7.08 -32.28
C ASN A 39 42.45 5.81 -33.17
N THR A 40 41.86 5.76 -34.40
CA THR A 40 41.24 6.73 -35.33
C THR A 40 40.27 6.04 -36.35
N ILE A 41 39.20 6.74 -36.71
CA ILE A 41 38.38 6.85 -37.96
C ILE A 41 38.59 5.90 -39.17
N SER A 42 37.47 5.34 -39.70
CA SER A 42 37.02 5.29 -41.13
C SER A 42 35.55 4.81 -41.19
N ASP A 43 34.66 5.10 -42.18
CA ASP A 43 34.72 5.92 -43.41
C ASP A 43 33.31 6.51 -43.76
N GLN A 44 33.18 7.33 -44.83
CA GLN A 44 31.92 7.97 -45.26
C GLN A 44 31.45 7.59 -46.70
N SER A 45 30.14 7.42 -46.90
CA SER A 45 29.33 7.85 -48.07
C SER A 45 27.87 7.37 -47.91
N ASN A 46 26.81 8.20 -47.99
CA ASN A 46 26.24 8.98 -49.11
C ASN A 46 25.57 8.14 -50.22
N LEU A 47 24.23 8.03 -50.20
CA LEU A 47 23.34 8.82 -51.08
C LEU A 47 21.84 8.63 -50.78
N ASN A 48 21.02 9.61 -51.19
CA ASN A 48 19.55 9.60 -51.10
C ASN A 48 18.91 9.14 -52.43
N SER A 49 17.62 8.73 -52.44
CA SER A 49 16.53 9.50 -53.10
C SER A 49 15.22 8.72 -53.34
N ALA A 50 14.16 9.48 -53.65
CA ALA A 50 12.87 9.13 -54.27
C ALA A 50 11.68 8.75 -53.35
N ASN A 51 10.48 9.19 -53.78
CA ASN A 51 9.23 9.32 -53.02
C ASN A 51 7.99 9.09 -53.93
N PHE A 52 6.80 9.23 -53.33
CA PHE A 52 5.44 9.33 -53.91
C PHE A 52 4.75 7.98 -54.24
N VAL A 53 3.58 7.60 -53.69
CA VAL A 53 2.29 8.28 -53.31
C VAL A 53 1.24 8.23 -54.42
N ASN A 54 0.05 7.71 -54.09
CA ASN A 54 -1.32 7.94 -54.60
C ASN A 54 -2.20 6.68 -54.32
N ASP A 55 -3.53 6.71 -54.26
CA ASP A 55 -4.48 7.74 -53.77
C ASP A 55 -5.84 7.05 -53.43
N SER A 56 -6.83 7.84 -53.00
CA SER A 56 -8.25 7.59 -52.70
C SER A 56 -9.04 6.54 -53.51
N GLY A 57 -10.14 6.06 -52.90
CA GLY A 57 -11.16 5.25 -53.58
C GLY A 57 -12.27 4.74 -52.64
N GLU A 58 -13.42 5.44 -52.60
CA GLU A 58 -14.67 4.88 -52.04
C GLU A 58 -15.44 4.08 -53.10
N VAL A 59 -16.01 2.93 -52.74
CA VAL A 59 -17.18 2.35 -53.42
C VAL A 59 -18.14 1.77 -52.38
N SER A 60 -19.41 2.13 -52.49
CA SER A 60 -20.53 1.57 -51.71
C SER A 60 -21.23 0.46 -52.49
N LEU A 61 -21.74 -0.56 -51.80
CA LEU A 61 -22.78 -1.46 -52.32
C LEU A 61 -23.91 -1.65 -51.30
N ILE A 62 -25.10 -1.91 -51.82
CA ILE A 62 -26.41 -1.60 -51.22
C ILE A 62 -27.28 -2.88 -51.19
N ALA A 63 -28.37 -2.83 -50.39
CA ALA A 63 -29.57 -3.67 -50.47
C ALA A 63 -29.53 -5.10 -49.88
N ASN A 64 -30.67 -5.71 -49.49
CA ASN A 64 -31.92 -5.20 -48.89
C ASN A 64 -32.84 -6.38 -48.50
N ASN A 65 -33.69 -6.22 -47.46
CA ASN A 65 -34.99 -6.93 -47.27
C ASN A 65 -34.94 -8.47 -47.07
N LYS A 66 -35.93 -9.20 -46.52
CA LYS A 66 -37.13 -8.92 -45.66
C LYS A 66 -37.63 -10.26 -45.03
N GLU A 67 -38.49 -10.18 -43.99
CA GLU A 67 -39.69 -11.00 -43.65
C GLU A 67 -39.82 -12.51 -44.09
N SER A 68 -40.38 -13.48 -43.34
CA SER A 68 -41.09 -13.49 -42.02
C SER A 68 -41.33 -14.91 -41.43
N MET A 69 -41.56 -14.97 -40.10
CA MET A 69 -42.40 -15.91 -39.29
C MET A 69 -42.19 -17.46 -39.19
N ASN A 70 -42.22 -17.91 -37.90
CA ASN A 70 -42.62 -19.22 -37.35
C ASN A 70 -41.71 -20.45 -37.62
N LYS A 71 -41.55 -21.44 -36.71
CA LYS A 71 -42.39 -21.87 -35.57
C LYS A 71 -41.54 -22.54 -34.44
N SER A 72 -42.16 -22.69 -33.25
CA SER A 72 -41.81 -23.63 -32.14
C SER A 72 -40.51 -23.47 -31.30
N LYS A 73 -40.76 -23.24 -29.99
CA LYS A 73 -39.94 -23.44 -28.79
C LYS A 73 -38.64 -24.28 -28.89
N GLU A 74 -37.53 -23.67 -28.47
CA GLU A 74 -36.73 -24.15 -27.33
C GLU A 74 -36.06 -22.96 -26.62
N ILE A 75 -36.28 -22.79 -25.30
CA ILE A 75 -35.73 -21.63 -24.56
C ILE A 75 -34.37 -22.02 -23.95
N THR A 76 -33.37 -22.11 -24.81
CA THR A 76 -31.97 -22.01 -24.36
C THR A 76 -31.75 -20.58 -23.87
N GLN A 77 -31.58 -20.39 -22.56
CA GLN A 77 -31.20 -19.07 -22.02
C GLN A 77 -29.78 -18.73 -22.49
N THR A 78 -29.68 -17.91 -23.53
CA THR A 78 -28.43 -17.32 -23.99
C THR A 78 -27.81 -16.52 -22.85
N LYS A 79 -26.79 -17.11 -22.23
CA LYS A 79 -26.14 -16.62 -21.02
C LYS A 79 -25.31 -15.38 -21.33
N TYR A 80 -25.98 -14.23 -21.41
CA TYR A 80 -25.37 -12.92 -21.67
C TYR A 80 -24.13 -12.74 -20.79
N LYS A 81 -22.97 -12.74 -21.43
CA LYS A 81 -21.66 -12.71 -20.77
C LYS A 81 -21.39 -11.28 -20.30
N THR A 82 -22.02 -10.91 -19.18
CA THR A 82 -21.92 -9.57 -18.57
C THR A 82 -20.47 -9.14 -18.44
N ALA A 83 -20.16 -7.93 -18.94
CA ALA A 83 -18.79 -7.41 -19.00
C ALA A 83 -18.09 -7.51 -17.64
N GLN A 84 -16.87 -8.07 -17.64
CA GLN A 84 -16.13 -8.40 -16.43
C GLN A 84 -15.49 -7.13 -15.85
N ILE A 85 -16.21 -6.45 -14.95
CA ILE A 85 -15.77 -5.21 -14.32
C ILE A 85 -14.51 -5.47 -13.47
N THR A 86 -13.41 -4.78 -13.82
CA THR A 86 -12.07 -4.95 -13.26
C THR A 86 -11.88 -4.23 -11.91
N GLY A 87 -12.78 -4.51 -10.96
CA GLY A 87 -12.76 -3.97 -9.61
C GLY A 87 -12.29 -4.97 -8.53
N PRO A 88 -11.75 -4.49 -7.40
CA PRO A 88 -11.33 -5.35 -6.29
C PRO A 88 -12.53 -6.01 -5.58
N LYS A 89 -12.65 -7.34 -5.75
CA LYS A 89 -13.74 -8.21 -5.24
C LYS A 89 -14.16 -7.91 -3.79
N THR A 90 -13.23 -7.57 -2.91
CA THR A 90 -13.52 -7.17 -1.52
C THR A 90 -12.81 -5.89 -1.12
N LEU A 91 -13.39 -5.18 -0.14
CA LEU A 91 -12.84 -3.97 0.45
C LEU A 91 -12.86 -4.05 1.99
N SER A 92 -11.66 -4.01 2.57
CA SER A 92 -11.46 -3.84 4.00
C SER A 92 -12.15 -2.58 4.53
N GLN A 93 -12.94 -2.74 5.60
CA GLN A 93 -13.79 -1.69 6.17
C GLN A 93 -13.05 -0.37 6.42
N SER A 94 -11.79 -0.44 6.87
CA SER A 94 -10.92 0.73 7.12
C SER A 94 -10.77 1.66 5.91
N LYS A 95 -10.64 1.12 4.69
CA LYS A 95 -10.59 1.90 3.45
C LYS A 95 -11.91 2.64 3.21
N ILE A 96 -13.04 1.97 3.46
CA ILE A 96 -14.37 2.57 3.35
C ILE A 96 -14.58 3.67 4.41
N LEU A 97 -14.03 3.52 5.64
CA LEU A 97 -14.04 4.59 6.66
C LEU A 97 -13.23 5.83 6.21
N ILE A 98 -12.07 5.63 5.57
CA ILE A 98 -11.25 6.72 5.01
C ILE A 98 -12.00 7.44 3.89
N SER A 99 -12.57 6.70 2.95
CA SER A 99 -13.37 7.27 1.85
C SER A 99 -14.64 7.98 2.35
N ALA A 100 -15.27 7.49 3.42
CA ALA A 100 -16.38 8.16 4.09
C ALA A 100 -15.96 9.50 4.71
N LYS A 101 -14.78 9.57 5.33
CA LYS A 101 -14.19 10.82 5.83
C LYS A 101 -13.93 11.82 4.70
N TYR A 102 -13.44 11.37 3.54
CA TYR A 102 -13.30 12.20 2.35
C TYR A 102 -14.66 12.74 1.84
N VAL A 103 -15.65 11.86 1.62
CA VAL A 103 -16.97 12.26 1.09
C VAL A 103 -17.71 13.20 2.05
N LYS A 104 -17.58 13.00 3.38
CA LYS A 104 -18.03 13.96 4.40
C LYS A 104 -17.45 15.35 4.13
N THR A 105 -16.12 15.48 4.14
CA THR A 105 -15.44 16.78 4.05
C THR A 105 -15.63 17.44 2.68
N TYR A 106 -15.71 16.67 1.59
CA TYR A 106 -16.08 17.19 0.28
C TYR A 106 -17.49 17.78 0.30
N THR A 107 -18.46 17.05 0.87
CA THR A 107 -19.87 17.48 0.91
C THR A 107 -20.06 18.71 1.79
N GLU A 108 -19.37 18.77 2.93
CA GLU A 108 -19.36 19.94 3.82
C GLU A 108 -18.73 21.17 3.15
N LYS A 109 -17.68 21.01 2.33
CA LYS A 109 -17.00 22.11 1.64
C LYS A 109 -17.74 22.62 0.41
N TYR A 110 -18.32 21.73 -0.40
CA TYR A 110 -18.85 22.05 -1.73
C TYR A 110 -20.39 22.04 -1.82
N GLY A 111 -21.10 21.66 -0.75
CA GLY A 111 -22.56 21.60 -0.72
C GLY A 111 -23.15 20.61 -1.75
N LYS A 112 -22.37 19.63 -2.20
CA LYS A 112 -22.76 18.55 -3.10
C LYS A 112 -21.93 17.29 -2.83
N LEU A 113 -22.43 16.12 -3.19
CA LEU A 113 -21.60 14.92 -3.27
C LEU A 113 -20.51 15.08 -4.34
N PRO A 114 -19.36 14.38 -4.23
CA PRO A 114 -18.46 14.18 -5.35
C PRO A 114 -19.10 13.22 -6.35
N ASP A 115 -18.67 13.29 -7.60
CA ASP A 115 -19.27 12.52 -8.69
C ASP A 115 -18.92 11.02 -8.62
N TYR A 116 -17.72 10.69 -8.11
CA TYR A 116 -17.27 9.34 -7.75
C TYR A 116 -16.35 9.40 -6.51
N VAL A 117 -15.95 8.26 -5.96
CA VAL A 117 -14.88 8.17 -4.95
C VAL A 117 -13.90 7.04 -5.28
N THR A 118 -12.62 7.36 -5.33
CA THR A 118 -11.57 6.35 -5.55
C THR A 118 -11.35 5.53 -4.28
N ILE A 119 -11.46 4.21 -4.37
CA ILE A 119 -11.07 3.26 -3.32
C ILE A 119 -10.30 2.13 -4.00
N SER A 120 -9.12 1.76 -3.49
CA SER A 120 -8.34 0.65 -4.07
C SER A 120 -8.09 0.80 -5.59
N ASN A 121 -7.79 2.01 -6.06
CA ASN A 121 -7.69 2.43 -7.47
C ASN A 121 -8.97 2.32 -8.33
N TYR A 122 -10.06 1.72 -7.85
CA TYR A 122 -11.34 1.74 -8.56
C TYR A 122 -12.12 3.01 -8.22
N ASN A 123 -12.68 3.68 -9.24
CA ASN A 123 -13.54 4.85 -9.07
C ASN A 123 -14.98 4.39 -8.85
N TYR A 124 -15.37 4.25 -7.58
CA TYR A 124 -16.73 3.85 -7.23
C TYR A 124 -17.71 4.98 -7.51
N SER A 125 -18.78 4.66 -8.24
CA SER A 125 -19.91 5.57 -8.43
C SER A 125 -20.57 5.86 -7.07
N MET A 126 -21.30 6.97 -6.95
CA MET A 126 -22.05 7.25 -5.71
C MET A 126 -23.10 6.16 -5.37
N PRO A 127 -23.79 5.50 -6.33
CA PRO A 127 -24.61 4.32 -6.05
C PRO A 127 -23.83 3.13 -5.47
N GLU A 128 -22.64 2.83 -5.99
CA GLU A 128 -21.80 1.75 -5.47
C GLU A 128 -21.23 2.10 -4.09
N PHE A 129 -20.83 3.36 -3.88
CA PHE A 129 -20.37 3.83 -2.58
C PHE A 129 -21.49 3.82 -1.52
N MET A 130 -22.74 4.13 -1.90
CA MET A 130 -23.91 4.01 -1.03
C MET A 130 -24.07 2.57 -0.50
N TYR A 131 -23.85 1.57 -1.34
CA TYR A 131 -23.86 0.16 -0.95
C TYR A 131 -22.72 -0.18 0.03
N LEU A 132 -21.48 0.24 -0.27
CA LEU A 132 -20.31 0.02 0.59
C LEU A 132 -20.46 0.67 1.97
N LEU A 133 -20.92 1.92 2.03
CA LEU A 133 -21.27 2.62 3.28
C LEU A 133 -22.31 1.81 4.09
N SER A 134 -23.37 1.35 3.42
CA SER A 134 -24.50 0.66 4.05
C SER A 134 -24.13 -0.71 4.62
N LYS A 135 -23.38 -1.53 3.87
CA LYS A 135 -22.84 -2.81 4.35
C LYS A 135 -21.89 -2.59 5.52
N THR A 136 -21.00 -1.58 5.44
CA THR A 136 -20.04 -1.27 6.52
C THR A 136 -20.74 -0.87 7.83
N ILE A 137 -21.81 -0.07 7.77
CA ILE A 137 -22.61 0.26 8.96
C ILE A 137 -23.27 -1.00 9.57
N ASN A 138 -23.81 -1.90 8.74
CA ASN A 138 -24.40 -3.15 9.22
C ASN A 138 -23.35 -4.06 9.88
N TYR A 139 -22.18 -4.21 9.26
CA TYR A 139 -21.08 -5.02 9.79
C TYR A 139 -20.53 -4.43 11.11
N LYS A 140 -20.30 -3.12 11.17
CA LYS A 140 -19.88 -2.43 12.41
C LYS A 140 -20.91 -2.54 13.54
N TYR A 141 -22.20 -2.55 13.24
CA TYR A 141 -23.25 -2.76 14.24
C TYR A 141 -23.28 -4.21 14.75
N LYS A 142 -23.05 -5.19 13.86
CA LYS A 142 -23.00 -6.63 14.18
C LYS A 142 -21.63 -7.12 14.68
N ASN A 143 -20.66 -6.23 14.90
CA ASN A 143 -19.27 -6.57 15.23
C ASN A 143 -18.58 -7.54 14.23
N ILE A 144 -19.03 -7.55 12.96
CA ILE A 144 -18.42 -8.36 11.91
C ILE A 144 -17.13 -7.67 11.47
N LYS A 145 -16.00 -8.37 11.56
CA LYS A 145 -14.66 -7.82 11.28
C LYS A 145 -14.16 -8.01 9.82
N THR A 146 -14.85 -8.83 9.03
CA THR A 146 -14.45 -9.18 7.65
C THR A 146 -14.56 -8.02 6.65
N ASP A 147 -13.87 -8.14 5.53
CA ASP A 147 -14.02 -7.26 4.37
C ASP A 147 -15.46 -7.23 3.82
N ILE A 148 -15.81 -6.12 3.18
CA ILE A 148 -17.07 -5.96 2.46
C ILE A 148 -16.91 -6.49 1.02
N LEU A 149 -17.79 -7.40 0.59
CA LEU A 149 -17.89 -7.78 -0.82
C LEU A 149 -18.32 -6.56 -1.66
N ALA A 150 -17.53 -6.20 -2.66
CA ALA A 150 -17.87 -5.12 -3.57
C ALA A 150 -18.98 -5.54 -4.55
N LYS A 151 -19.82 -4.58 -4.95
CA LYS A 151 -20.88 -4.75 -5.95
C LYS A 151 -20.77 -3.61 -6.95
N TYR A 152 -20.93 -3.91 -8.23
CA TYR A 152 -20.58 -3.03 -9.34
C TYR A 152 -21.72 -2.80 -10.31
N GLY A 153 -21.65 -1.73 -11.10
CA GLY A 153 -22.67 -1.40 -12.10
C GLY A 153 -24.03 -1.12 -11.47
N ILE A 154 -24.05 -0.69 -10.20
CA ILE A 154 -25.28 -0.29 -9.50
C ILE A 154 -25.79 0.98 -10.16
N LYS A 155 -27.00 0.92 -10.74
CA LYS A 155 -27.58 2.03 -11.50
C LYS A 155 -27.90 3.22 -10.60
N ASP A 156 -27.82 4.42 -11.18
CA ASP A 156 -28.28 5.65 -10.52
C ASP A 156 -29.80 5.64 -10.29
N PRO A 157 -30.27 6.31 -9.21
CA PRO A 157 -31.69 6.44 -8.92
C PRO A 157 -32.36 7.45 -9.85
N THR A 158 -33.53 7.12 -10.39
CA THR A 158 -34.37 8.10 -11.11
C THR A 158 -35.02 9.07 -10.13
N SER A 159 -34.83 10.37 -10.39
CA SER A 159 -35.41 11.52 -9.67
C SER A 159 -35.50 11.38 -8.13
N PRO A 160 -34.37 11.40 -7.40
CA PRO A 160 -34.35 11.40 -5.94
C PRO A 160 -35.19 12.52 -5.33
N THR A 161 -35.95 12.15 -4.31
CA THR A 161 -36.93 12.98 -3.61
C THR A 161 -37.01 12.53 -2.15
N GLY A 162 -37.31 13.43 -1.21
CA GLY A 162 -37.42 13.05 0.19
C GLY A 162 -37.96 14.16 1.11
N ASN A 163 -38.10 13.82 2.39
CA ASN A 163 -38.52 14.78 3.41
C ASN A 163 -37.33 15.60 3.93
N SER A 164 -37.61 16.78 4.46
CA SER A 164 -36.66 17.52 5.31
C SER A 164 -36.37 16.72 6.58
N ILE A 165 -35.10 16.44 6.87
CA ILE A 165 -34.66 15.69 8.04
C ILE A 165 -33.97 16.65 9.02
N ASN A 166 -34.69 17.04 10.08
CA ASN A 166 -34.16 17.85 11.18
C ASN A 166 -34.39 17.14 12.53
N LYS A 167 -33.54 16.17 12.88
CA LYS A 167 -33.56 15.44 14.18
C LYS A 167 -32.29 14.62 14.44
N LYS A 168 -32.13 14.18 15.70
CA LYS A 168 -31.17 13.12 16.08
C LYS A 168 -31.74 11.76 15.66
N ILE A 169 -30.93 10.95 14.96
CA ILE A 169 -31.26 9.61 14.48
C ILE A 169 -30.42 8.61 15.30
N THR A 170 -31.06 7.72 16.06
CA THR A 170 -30.36 6.78 16.95
C THR A 170 -29.56 5.70 16.20
N LYS A 171 -28.59 5.08 16.88
CA LYS A 171 -27.79 3.95 16.37
C LYS A 171 -28.64 2.84 15.74
N LYS A 172 -29.73 2.43 16.40
CA LYS A 172 -30.68 1.43 15.88
C LYS A 172 -31.40 1.93 14.62
N ALA A 173 -31.82 3.21 14.59
CA ALA A 173 -32.56 3.78 13.47
C ALA A 173 -31.72 3.93 12.19
N TYR A 174 -30.46 4.40 12.28
CA TYR A 174 -29.60 4.47 11.08
C TYR A 174 -29.08 3.09 10.65
N TYR A 175 -28.94 2.13 11.58
CA TYR A 175 -28.65 0.73 11.25
C TYR A 175 -29.78 0.11 10.42
N SER A 176 -31.04 0.30 10.81
CA SER A 176 -32.19 -0.15 10.00
C SER A 176 -32.21 0.54 8.62
N LEU A 177 -31.93 1.85 8.55
CA LEU A 177 -31.83 2.57 7.28
C LEU A 177 -30.76 1.95 6.35
N ALA A 178 -29.57 1.68 6.87
CA ALA A 178 -28.48 1.06 6.12
C ALA A 178 -28.82 -0.36 5.66
N THR A 179 -29.52 -1.11 6.50
CA THR A 179 -29.98 -2.48 6.19
C THR A 179 -31.00 -2.48 5.07
N ASN A 180 -31.97 -1.55 5.09
CA ASN A 180 -32.94 -1.37 4.00
C ASN A 180 -32.25 -0.98 2.67
N ILE A 181 -31.27 -0.07 2.72
CA ILE A 181 -30.56 0.42 1.53
C ILE A 181 -29.76 -0.67 0.85
N PHE A 182 -28.89 -1.40 1.57
CA PHE A 182 -28.10 -2.44 0.88
C PHE A 182 -28.98 -3.58 0.38
N SER A 183 -30.07 -3.92 1.10
CA SER A 183 -30.98 -4.99 0.69
C SER A 183 -31.77 -4.62 -0.57
N TYR A 184 -32.17 -3.35 -0.72
CA TYR A 184 -32.75 -2.82 -1.95
C TYR A 184 -31.75 -2.89 -3.11
N ILE A 185 -30.52 -2.42 -2.91
CA ILE A 185 -29.46 -2.47 -3.93
C ILE A 185 -29.12 -3.92 -4.30
N ASP A 186 -29.13 -4.84 -3.34
CA ASP A 186 -28.87 -6.25 -3.59
C ASP A 186 -29.94 -6.90 -4.47
N LYS A 187 -31.22 -6.55 -4.24
CA LYS A 187 -32.37 -7.08 -4.98
C LYS A 187 -32.56 -6.45 -6.37
N TYR A 188 -32.32 -5.14 -6.52
CA TYR A 188 -32.70 -4.39 -7.72
C TYR A 188 -31.50 -3.88 -8.56
N ASN A 189 -30.27 -4.02 -8.06
CA ASN A 189 -29.03 -3.49 -8.67
C ASN A 189 -29.10 -2.00 -9.09
N THR A 190 -29.87 -1.21 -8.34
CA THR A 190 -30.01 0.24 -8.48
C THR A 190 -30.07 0.88 -7.09
N ALA A 191 -29.55 2.10 -6.94
CA ALA A 191 -29.69 2.84 -5.70
C ALA A 191 -31.15 3.31 -5.50
N PRO A 192 -31.65 3.34 -4.26
CA PRO A 192 -33.00 3.81 -3.99
C PRO A 192 -33.09 5.35 -4.07
N LYS A 193 -34.11 5.86 -4.78
CA LYS A 193 -34.42 7.31 -4.84
C LYS A 193 -34.62 7.94 -3.44
N TYR A 194 -35.17 7.16 -2.52
CA TYR A 194 -35.15 7.41 -1.08
C TYR A 194 -35.18 6.09 -0.31
N ALA A 195 -34.65 6.12 0.91
CA ALA A 195 -34.84 5.06 1.90
C ALA A 195 -35.97 5.44 2.87
N SER A 196 -37.00 4.59 2.95
CA SER A 196 -38.08 4.74 3.93
C SER A 196 -37.57 4.43 5.35
N SER A 197 -38.01 5.22 6.33
CA SER A 197 -37.64 5.08 7.74
C SER A 197 -38.73 5.63 8.66
N SER A 198 -38.67 5.28 9.95
CA SER A 198 -39.51 5.85 11.01
C SER A 198 -39.32 7.36 11.22
N PHE A 199 -38.33 7.98 10.58
CA PHE A 199 -38.07 9.42 10.66
C PHE A 199 -38.31 10.18 9.34
N GLY A 200 -38.83 9.51 8.30
CA GLY A 200 -39.17 10.08 6.99
C GLY A 200 -38.51 9.34 5.82
N LYS A 201 -38.83 9.77 4.59
CA LYS A 201 -38.15 9.33 3.36
C LYS A 201 -36.81 10.06 3.24
N VAL A 202 -35.72 9.36 3.50
CA VAL A 202 -34.36 9.91 3.41
C VAL A 202 -33.91 9.88 1.96
N GLN A 203 -33.77 11.05 1.33
CA GLN A 203 -33.33 11.16 -0.06
C GLN A 203 -31.91 10.58 -0.25
N TYR A 204 -31.68 9.96 -1.40
CA TYR A 204 -30.40 9.41 -1.87
C TYR A 204 -29.14 10.18 -1.40
N GLN A 205 -28.99 11.45 -1.78
CA GLN A 205 -27.78 12.22 -1.44
C GLN A 205 -27.64 12.48 0.08
N THR A 206 -28.76 12.74 0.77
CA THR A 206 -28.81 12.89 2.23
C THR A 206 -28.39 11.59 2.94
N ALA A 207 -28.77 10.42 2.41
CA ALA A 207 -28.37 9.13 2.98
C ALA A 207 -26.84 8.88 2.83
N ILE A 208 -26.27 9.10 1.64
CA ILE A 208 -24.81 8.98 1.43
C ILE A 208 -24.04 9.93 2.36
N TYR A 209 -24.48 11.19 2.47
CA TYR A 209 -23.86 12.18 3.36
C TYR A 209 -23.97 11.80 4.84
N GLY A 210 -25.15 11.34 5.29
CA GLY A 210 -25.38 10.90 6.65
C GLY A 210 -24.52 9.69 7.04
N PHE A 211 -24.44 8.68 6.18
CA PHE A 211 -23.58 7.51 6.38
C PHE A 211 -22.09 7.86 6.30
N SER A 212 -21.70 8.80 5.42
CA SER A 212 -20.34 9.33 5.38
C SER A 212 -19.95 9.97 6.72
N ARG A 213 -20.87 10.71 7.36
CA ARG A 213 -20.64 11.27 8.72
C ARG A 213 -20.56 10.20 9.82
N ILE A 214 -21.41 9.17 9.77
CA ILE A 214 -21.37 8.04 10.72
C ILE A 214 -20.02 7.29 10.64
N LEU A 215 -19.57 6.97 9.43
CA LEU A 215 -18.31 6.22 9.25
C LEU A 215 -17.06 7.10 9.42
N ALA A 216 -17.14 8.41 9.15
CA ALA A 216 -16.08 9.35 9.51
C ALA A 216 -15.93 9.52 11.04
N TYR A 217 -17.01 9.46 11.82
CA TYR A 217 -16.93 9.36 13.28
C TYR A 217 -16.30 8.02 13.68
N THR A 218 -16.76 6.92 13.07
CA THR A 218 -16.25 5.56 13.34
C THR A 218 -14.76 5.43 13.05
N TYR A 219 -14.22 6.18 12.07
CA TYR A 219 -12.78 6.29 11.81
C TYR A 219 -12.02 6.88 13.01
N SER A 220 -12.53 7.96 13.61
CA SER A 220 -11.83 8.69 14.69
C SER A 220 -11.98 8.04 16.06
N TYR A 221 -13.09 7.36 16.33
CA TYR A 221 -13.45 6.85 17.67
C TYR A 221 -13.60 5.31 17.72
N ASN A 222 -13.19 4.60 16.66
CA ASN A 222 -13.27 3.14 16.46
C ASN A 222 -14.66 2.51 16.73
N SER A 223 -15.73 3.32 16.78
CA SER A 223 -17.04 2.91 17.26
C SER A 223 -18.15 3.67 16.53
N LEU A 224 -19.30 3.00 16.35
CA LEU A 224 -20.49 3.64 15.79
C LEU A 224 -21.06 4.67 16.78
N PRO A 225 -21.38 5.92 16.36
CA PRO A 225 -21.92 6.96 17.24
C PRO A 225 -23.29 6.58 17.82
N SER A 226 -23.60 7.02 19.04
CA SER A 226 -24.91 6.78 19.68
C SER A 226 -26.09 7.35 18.88
N TYR A 227 -25.88 8.50 18.21
CA TYR A 227 -26.81 9.08 17.25
C TYR A 227 -26.07 9.85 16.13
N LEU A 228 -26.75 10.03 15.00
CA LEU A 228 -26.39 11.00 13.96
C LEU A 228 -27.38 12.19 14.05
N SER A 229 -26.88 13.41 14.26
CA SER A 229 -27.71 14.61 14.12
C SER A 229 -27.71 15.08 12.65
N LEU A 230 -28.87 15.08 12.00
CA LEU A 230 -29.07 15.68 10.67
C LEU A 230 -30.04 16.86 10.76
N ASN A 231 -29.67 17.97 10.13
CA ASN A 231 -30.53 19.10 9.80
C ASN A 231 -30.32 19.45 8.32
N ILE A 232 -31.10 18.79 7.46
CA ILE A 232 -31.02 18.90 6.00
C ILE A 232 -32.44 19.08 5.46
N LYS A 233 -32.75 20.28 4.95
CA LYS A 233 -33.99 20.55 4.21
C LYS A 233 -34.02 19.74 2.91
N ASN A 234 -35.20 19.33 2.45
CA ASN A 234 -35.37 18.74 1.12
C ASN A 234 -34.83 19.66 0.00
N THR A 235 -34.97 20.97 0.15
CA THR A 235 -34.45 22.02 -0.75
C THR A 235 -32.96 22.35 -0.60
N ASN A 236 -32.21 21.65 0.26
CA ASN A 236 -30.78 21.87 0.48
C ASN A 236 -29.95 21.59 -0.79
N SER A 237 -28.83 22.30 -0.98
CA SER A 237 -27.91 22.17 -2.12
C SER A 237 -27.44 20.74 -2.38
N ILE A 238 -27.23 19.93 -1.32
CA ILE A 238 -26.83 18.52 -1.40
C ILE A 238 -27.87 17.66 -2.13
N ASN A 239 -29.16 17.98 -1.95
CA ASN A 239 -30.28 17.25 -2.57
C ASN A 239 -30.62 17.78 -3.97
N LYS A 240 -30.21 19.02 -4.31
CA LYS A 240 -30.44 19.64 -5.63
C LYS A 240 -29.47 19.17 -6.73
N LYS A 241 -28.32 18.59 -6.36
CA LYS A 241 -27.28 18.17 -7.31
C LYS A 241 -27.17 16.64 -7.32
N MET A 242 -27.35 16.04 -8.49
CA MET A 242 -27.01 14.63 -8.72
C MET A 242 -25.52 14.51 -9.04
N PRO A 243 -24.78 13.58 -8.41
CA PRO A 243 -23.47 13.17 -8.91
C PRO A 243 -23.64 12.53 -10.29
N LYS A 244 -22.67 12.73 -11.20
CA LYS A 244 -22.69 12.11 -12.53
C LYS A 244 -21.37 11.37 -12.80
N TYR A 245 -21.42 10.03 -12.84
CA TYR A 245 -20.27 9.21 -13.22
C TYR A 245 -20.65 8.22 -14.33
N THR A 246 -20.26 8.54 -15.56
CA THR A 246 -20.20 7.57 -16.65
C THR A 246 -18.89 6.80 -16.56
N GLN A 247 -18.98 5.49 -16.36
CA GLN A 247 -17.80 4.62 -16.31
C GLN A 247 -17.28 4.36 -17.73
N THR A 248 -16.39 5.24 -18.22
CA THR A 248 -15.66 5.01 -19.46
C THR A 248 -14.70 3.83 -19.28
N ASN A 249 -14.91 2.77 -20.07
CA ASN A 249 -14.01 1.61 -20.10
C ASN A 249 -12.65 2.05 -20.67
N PRO A 250 -11.53 2.03 -19.92
CA PRO A 250 -10.24 2.44 -20.43
C PRO A 250 -9.62 1.28 -21.25
N ASN A 251 -9.88 1.31 -22.56
CA ASN A 251 -9.37 0.41 -23.60
C ASN A 251 -9.60 -1.10 -23.40
N ILE A 252 -10.29 -1.71 -24.36
CA ILE A 252 -10.13 -3.12 -24.67
C ILE A 252 -8.73 -3.30 -25.28
N GLN A 253 -7.76 -3.77 -24.48
CA GLN A 253 -6.60 -4.45 -25.04
C GLN A 253 -6.90 -5.95 -25.11
N ASN A 254 -7.07 -6.45 -26.34
CA ASN A 254 -7.22 -7.87 -26.62
C ASN A 254 -5.87 -8.60 -26.45
N ASN A 255 -5.50 -8.93 -25.22
CA ASN A 255 -4.52 -9.97 -24.96
C ASN A 255 -5.23 -11.27 -24.58
N SER A 256 -5.36 -12.17 -25.55
CA SER A 256 -5.68 -13.58 -25.29
C SER A 256 -4.43 -14.23 -24.67
N GLY A 257 -4.44 -14.46 -23.35
CA GLY A 257 -3.25 -14.95 -22.65
C GLY A 257 -3.40 -15.01 -21.13
N ASN A 258 -4.01 -16.10 -20.65
CA ASN A 258 -3.76 -16.82 -19.38
C ASN A 258 -3.71 -16.06 -18.03
N ASN A 259 -4.46 -16.60 -17.06
CA ASN A 259 -4.29 -16.53 -15.59
C ASN A 259 -4.14 -15.14 -14.93
N SER A 260 -5.15 -14.78 -14.12
CA SER A 260 -5.21 -13.52 -13.38
C SER A 260 -4.41 -13.58 -12.07
N GLU A 261 -3.16 -13.12 -12.11
CA GLU A 261 -2.31 -12.90 -10.91
C GLU A 261 -2.32 -11.43 -10.47
N ASN A 262 -2.05 -11.17 -9.18
CA ASN A 262 -2.01 -9.80 -8.61
C ASN A 262 -0.66 -9.10 -8.88
N VAL A 263 -0.44 -8.67 -10.12
CA VAL A 263 0.81 -8.01 -10.54
C VAL A 263 0.90 -6.58 -9.98
N LYS A 264 2.02 -6.27 -9.28
CA LYS A 264 2.34 -4.92 -8.77
C LYS A 264 2.39 -3.92 -9.95
N PRO A 265 1.77 -2.73 -9.86
CA PRO A 265 1.56 -1.86 -11.03
C PRO A 265 2.83 -1.11 -11.43
N THR A 266 3.20 -1.24 -12.71
CA THR A 266 4.45 -0.71 -13.30
C THR A 266 4.45 0.81 -13.53
N LYS A 267 3.29 1.45 -13.39
CA LYS A 267 3.10 2.91 -13.40
C LYS A 267 2.18 3.31 -12.25
N LEU A 268 2.42 4.50 -11.67
CA LEU A 268 1.60 5.08 -10.62
C LEU A 268 1.21 6.53 -10.95
N SER A 269 -0.05 6.88 -10.76
CA SER A 269 -0.52 8.25 -10.98
C SER A 269 0.03 9.20 -9.91
N GLN A 270 0.37 10.42 -10.32
CA GLN A 270 0.98 11.40 -9.42
C GLN A 270 0.15 11.62 -8.15
N ASN A 271 -1.19 11.70 -8.28
CA ASN A 271 -2.07 11.88 -7.13
C ASN A 271 -2.00 10.72 -6.11
N SER A 272 -1.73 9.48 -6.53
CA SER A 272 -1.57 8.34 -5.61
C SER A 272 -0.30 8.46 -4.75
N ILE A 273 0.81 8.93 -5.35
CA ILE A 273 2.09 9.20 -4.68
C ILE A 273 1.96 10.40 -3.74
N LEU A 274 1.21 11.44 -4.14
CA LEU A 274 0.95 12.63 -3.31
C LEU A 274 0.08 12.35 -2.08
N VAL A 275 -0.91 11.46 -2.20
CA VAL A 275 -1.70 10.98 -1.04
C VAL A 275 -0.82 10.18 -0.08
N ALA A 276 0.10 9.37 -0.61
CA ALA A 276 1.10 8.66 0.19
C ALA A 276 2.03 9.62 0.94
N SER A 277 2.40 10.78 0.36
CA SER A 277 3.18 11.83 1.04
C SER A 277 2.50 12.31 2.32
N SER A 278 1.21 12.64 2.27
CA SER A 278 0.46 13.08 3.47
C SER A 278 0.40 11.98 4.54
N SER A 279 0.32 10.70 4.15
CA SER A 279 0.31 9.57 5.09
C SER A 279 1.66 9.38 5.79
N ILE A 280 2.77 9.39 5.03
CA ILE A 280 4.13 9.29 5.59
C ILE A 280 4.43 10.47 6.49
N LYS A 281 4.04 11.69 6.09
CA LYS A 281 4.24 12.91 6.88
C LYS A 281 3.62 12.78 8.27
N SER A 282 2.33 12.43 8.36
CA SER A 282 1.66 12.25 9.65
C SER A 282 2.17 11.05 10.45
N TYR A 283 2.78 10.05 9.80
CA TYR A 283 3.51 9.00 10.52
C TYR A 283 4.80 9.53 11.14
N VAL A 284 5.61 10.28 10.38
CA VAL A 284 6.88 10.87 10.87
C VAL A 284 6.61 11.88 11.99
N GLU A 285 5.64 12.78 11.80
CA GLU A 285 5.22 13.78 12.79
C GLU A 285 4.70 13.15 14.10
N LYS A 286 4.11 11.95 14.04
CA LYS A 286 3.66 11.22 15.24
C LYS A 286 4.76 10.39 15.91
N ASN A 287 5.56 9.67 15.14
CA ASN A 287 6.43 8.59 15.66
C ASN A 287 7.92 8.95 15.68
N GLY A 288 8.32 10.13 15.17
CA GLY A 288 9.71 10.58 15.12
C GLY A 288 10.62 9.76 14.19
N LYS A 289 10.07 8.82 13.40
CA LYS A 289 10.82 7.95 12.48
C LYS A 289 10.04 7.69 11.19
N LEU A 290 10.75 7.30 10.13
CA LEU A 290 10.12 6.86 8.89
C LEU A 290 9.35 5.54 9.12
N PRO A 291 8.20 5.31 8.46
CA PRO A 291 7.55 4.00 8.48
C PRO A 291 8.36 3.00 7.65
N ASN A 292 8.29 1.71 7.96
CA ASN A 292 9.01 0.68 7.19
C ASN A 292 8.58 0.62 5.72
N TYR A 293 7.32 0.89 5.42
CA TYR A 293 6.78 0.96 4.06
C TYR A 293 5.65 1.98 3.96
N VAL A 294 5.26 2.31 2.72
CA VAL A 294 4.01 3.02 2.44
C VAL A 294 3.11 2.18 1.54
N THR A 295 1.79 2.23 1.77
CA THR A 295 0.81 1.56 0.91
C THR A 295 0.34 2.53 -0.16
N ILE A 296 0.60 2.23 -1.43
CA ILE A 296 0.05 2.94 -2.59
C ILE A 296 -0.75 1.93 -3.40
N SER A 297 -1.98 2.26 -3.79
CA SER A 297 -2.80 1.38 -4.65
C SER A 297 -2.97 -0.04 -4.12
N ASN A 298 -3.01 -0.20 -2.79
CA ASN A 298 -2.96 -1.46 -2.00
C ASN A 298 -1.63 -2.23 -1.98
N TYR A 299 -0.66 -1.90 -2.82
CA TYR A 299 0.66 -2.52 -2.78
C TYR A 299 1.56 -1.81 -1.75
N LYS A 300 2.38 -2.59 -1.04
CA LYS A 300 3.42 -2.05 -0.16
C LYS A 300 4.62 -1.63 -1.01
N TYR A 301 5.11 -0.42 -0.76
CA TYR A 301 6.33 0.12 -1.35
C TYR A 301 7.35 0.39 -0.27
N SER A 302 8.60 0.00 -0.50
CA SER A 302 9.70 0.35 0.40
C SER A 302 9.88 1.87 0.43
N ILE A 303 10.45 2.42 1.51
CA ILE A 303 10.79 3.85 1.52
C ILE A 303 11.85 4.20 0.46
N PRO A 304 12.83 3.34 0.12
CA PRO A 304 13.65 3.51 -1.08
C PRO A 304 12.88 3.58 -2.42
N GLU A 305 11.88 2.71 -2.63
CA GLU A 305 11.01 2.79 -3.81
C GLU A 305 10.21 4.11 -3.81
N TYR A 306 9.67 4.49 -2.66
CA TYR A 306 8.92 5.72 -2.51
C TYR A 306 9.79 6.98 -2.69
N LEU A 307 11.04 6.97 -2.24
CA LEU A 307 11.99 8.07 -2.45
C LEU A 307 12.20 8.33 -3.94
N TYR A 308 12.38 7.27 -4.74
CA TYR A 308 12.44 7.36 -6.19
C TYR A 308 11.15 7.94 -6.79
N LEU A 309 9.99 7.43 -6.37
CA LEU A 309 8.68 7.85 -6.87
C LEU A 309 8.39 9.34 -6.60
N ILE A 310 8.61 9.83 -5.38
CA ILE A 310 8.39 11.25 -5.06
C ILE A 310 9.43 12.16 -5.71
N SER A 311 10.67 11.70 -5.83
CA SER A 311 11.75 12.44 -6.52
C SER A 311 11.43 12.62 -8.00
N LYS A 312 11.05 11.55 -8.71
CA LYS A 312 10.59 11.62 -10.11
C LYS A 312 9.38 12.55 -10.25
N LEU A 313 8.38 12.42 -9.37
CA LEU A 313 7.18 13.25 -9.41
C LEU A 313 7.52 14.74 -9.30
N ILE A 314 8.37 15.13 -8.35
CA ILE A 314 8.77 16.53 -8.17
C ILE A 314 9.50 17.05 -9.42
N SER A 315 10.42 16.26 -10.01
CA SER A 315 11.11 16.64 -11.25
C SER A 315 10.17 16.73 -12.46
N SER A 316 9.27 15.76 -12.66
CA SER A 316 8.26 15.80 -13.72
C SER A 316 7.34 17.01 -13.60
N LYS A 317 6.85 17.30 -12.39
CA LYS A 317 5.93 18.42 -12.13
C LYS A 317 6.61 19.79 -12.21
N TYR A 318 7.93 19.86 -11.95
CA TYR A 318 8.72 21.06 -12.21
C TYR A 318 8.84 21.32 -13.72
N GLY A 319 9.09 20.27 -14.51
CA GLY A 319 9.06 20.32 -15.98
C GLY A 319 7.65 20.34 -16.61
N GLY A 320 6.60 20.70 -15.87
CA GLY A 320 5.23 20.82 -16.36
C GLY A 320 4.48 19.50 -16.67
N SER A 321 5.13 18.34 -16.53
CA SER A 321 4.55 17.04 -16.87
C SER A 321 3.67 16.48 -15.75
N ASN A 322 2.41 16.17 -16.10
CA ASN A 322 1.39 15.62 -15.19
C ASN A 322 1.15 14.11 -15.37
N GLY A 323 1.95 13.43 -16.21
CA GLY A 323 1.80 12.01 -16.51
C GLY A 323 2.18 11.07 -15.37
N ASP A 324 1.76 9.80 -15.48
CA ASP A 324 2.07 8.73 -14.53
C ASP A 324 3.58 8.46 -14.42
N ILE A 325 4.02 8.15 -13.20
CA ILE A 325 5.42 7.86 -12.89
C ILE A 325 5.67 6.36 -13.09
N ILE A 326 6.65 6.02 -13.95
CA ILE A 326 7.13 4.65 -14.12
C ILE A 326 7.76 4.19 -12.81
N VAL A 327 7.40 3.01 -12.35
CA VAL A 327 7.86 2.43 -11.09
C VAL A 327 9.17 1.67 -11.29
N LYS A 328 10.04 1.73 -10.29
CA LYS A 328 11.22 0.85 -10.16
C LYS A 328 11.06 0.02 -8.88
N TYR A 329 11.41 -1.26 -8.95
CA TYR A 329 11.27 -2.22 -7.85
C TYR A 329 12.63 -2.69 -7.34
N GLY A 330 12.66 -3.34 -6.18
CA GLY A 330 13.88 -3.91 -5.61
C GLY A 330 14.96 -2.87 -5.27
N ILE A 331 14.57 -1.59 -5.11
CA ILE A 331 15.50 -0.53 -4.76
C ILE A 331 16.02 -0.78 -3.34
N LYS A 332 17.33 -1.00 -3.22
CA LYS A 332 18.00 -1.26 -1.95
C LYS A 332 17.94 -0.04 -1.02
N ASN A 333 17.94 -0.30 0.29
CA ASN A 333 18.21 0.71 1.30
C ASN A 333 19.63 1.30 1.11
N PRO A 334 19.89 2.54 1.57
CA PRO A 334 21.25 3.03 1.74
C PRO A 334 22.04 2.12 2.70
N SER A 335 23.35 1.98 2.47
CA SER A 335 24.20 1.10 3.30
C SER A 335 24.56 1.75 4.63
N SER A 336 24.91 3.03 4.61
CA SER A 336 25.46 3.77 5.77
C SER A 336 25.05 5.24 5.71
N PRO A 337 23.80 5.60 6.08
CA PRO A 337 23.34 6.99 6.03
C PRO A 337 24.08 7.87 7.02
N SER A 338 24.74 8.92 6.54
CA SER A 338 25.40 9.95 7.36
C SER A 338 25.08 11.35 6.84
N GLY A 339 25.36 12.41 7.61
CA GLY A 339 25.08 13.78 7.18
C GLY A 339 25.36 14.83 8.25
N ALA A 340 24.97 16.07 7.96
CA ALA A 340 25.08 17.22 8.85
C ALA A 340 23.72 17.62 9.44
N SER A 341 23.72 18.42 10.51
CA SER A 341 22.52 19.10 11.02
C SER A 341 22.02 20.12 9.99
N ILE A 342 20.80 19.95 9.50
CA ILE A 342 20.21 20.84 8.50
C ILE A 342 19.18 21.76 9.17
N ASN A 343 19.45 23.06 9.21
CA ASN A 343 18.48 24.09 9.61
C ASN A 343 18.47 25.21 8.56
N ARG A 344 17.79 24.97 7.44
CA ARG A 344 17.86 25.79 6.21
C ARG A 344 16.52 25.80 5.46
N ILE A 345 16.38 26.79 4.58
CA ILE A 345 15.27 26.88 3.62
C ILE A 345 15.87 26.69 2.23
N PHE A 346 15.41 25.66 1.52
CA PHE A 346 15.79 25.38 0.13
C PHE A 346 14.78 26.02 -0.82
N THR A 347 15.23 26.63 -1.91
CA THR A 347 14.34 27.21 -2.93
C THR A 347 13.67 26.13 -3.79
N LYS A 348 12.69 26.54 -4.62
CA LYS A 348 12.04 25.67 -5.62
C LYS A 348 13.03 25.03 -6.59
N THR A 349 14.09 25.73 -6.98
CA THR A 349 15.14 25.20 -7.87
C THR A 349 16.04 24.20 -7.14
N GLU A 350 16.40 24.47 -5.88
CA GLU A 350 17.30 23.61 -5.10
C GLU A 350 16.67 22.26 -4.73
N TYR A 351 15.43 22.24 -4.24
CA TYR A 351 14.79 20.95 -3.91
C TYR A 351 14.39 20.17 -5.19
N TYR A 352 14.18 20.85 -6.33
CA TYR A 352 14.03 20.23 -7.64
C TYR A 352 15.32 19.52 -8.10
N ASP A 353 16.46 20.21 -8.03
CA ASP A 353 17.77 19.63 -8.36
C ASP A 353 18.08 18.41 -7.47
N ILE A 354 17.87 18.54 -6.15
CA ILE A 354 18.02 17.42 -5.21
C ILE A 354 17.13 16.23 -5.62
N SER A 355 15.87 16.48 -5.98
CA SER A 355 14.96 15.42 -6.47
C SER A 355 15.44 14.79 -7.78
N LYS A 356 15.96 15.60 -8.72
CA LYS A 356 16.52 15.12 -9.98
C LYS A 356 17.71 14.19 -9.70
N ARG A 357 18.71 14.67 -8.93
CA ARG A 357 19.91 13.91 -8.56
C ARG A 357 19.60 12.61 -7.82
N ILE A 358 18.66 12.62 -6.87
CA ILE A 358 18.23 11.40 -6.16
C ILE A 358 17.60 10.38 -7.11
N SER A 359 16.69 10.80 -8.00
CA SER A 359 16.06 9.86 -8.94
C SER A 359 17.05 9.26 -9.93
N THR A 360 17.99 10.05 -10.46
CA THR A 360 19.09 9.58 -11.33
C THR A 360 20.04 8.64 -10.59
N PHE A 361 20.42 8.94 -9.33
CA PHE A 361 21.25 8.04 -8.53
C PHE A 361 20.59 6.67 -8.35
N ILE A 362 19.29 6.64 -8.03
CA ILE A 362 18.56 5.38 -7.82
C ILE A 362 18.41 4.59 -9.13
N GLU A 363 18.25 5.25 -10.28
CA GLU A 363 18.19 4.58 -11.59
C GLU A 363 19.49 3.90 -11.96
N ASN A 364 20.63 4.55 -11.69
CA ASN A 364 21.96 4.01 -12.00
C ASN A 364 22.37 2.90 -11.01
N ASN A 365 22.12 3.09 -9.71
CA ASN A 365 22.66 2.22 -8.65
C ASN A 365 21.67 1.16 -8.13
N LYS A 366 20.38 1.25 -8.49
CA LYS A 366 19.28 0.42 -7.92
C LYS A 366 19.22 0.47 -6.38
N GLN A 367 19.71 1.56 -5.79
CA GLN A 367 19.89 1.75 -4.35
C GLN A 367 19.62 3.21 -3.99
N SER A 368 19.02 3.46 -2.83
CA SER A 368 18.88 4.82 -2.29
C SER A 368 20.22 5.37 -1.77
N PRO A 369 20.51 6.66 -1.99
CA PRO A 369 21.78 7.24 -1.57
C PRO A 369 21.85 7.41 -0.05
N ASN A 370 23.04 7.23 0.54
CA ASN A 370 23.31 7.47 1.96
C ASN A 370 22.99 8.93 2.37
N TYR A 371 23.29 9.87 1.47
CA TYR A 371 23.01 11.29 1.58
C TYR A 371 22.89 11.95 0.20
N VAL A 372 22.40 13.18 0.15
CA VAL A 372 22.56 14.08 -1.00
C VAL A 372 23.36 15.31 -0.59
N SER A 373 24.42 15.62 -1.34
CA SER A 373 25.26 16.80 -1.07
C SER A 373 24.56 18.10 -1.47
N SER A 374 24.71 19.12 -0.63
CA SER A 374 24.20 20.47 -0.83
C SER A 374 25.25 21.51 -0.41
N LYS A 375 25.04 22.78 -0.76
CA LYS A 375 25.85 23.91 -0.28
C LYS A 375 25.81 24.15 1.25
N TYR A 376 25.01 23.35 1.97
CA TYR A 376 24.89 23.34 3.43
C TYR A 376 25.36 22.01 4.05
N GLY A 377 26.16 21.23 3.31
CA GLY A 377 26.63 19.91 3.71
C GLY A 377 25.77 18.76 3.18
N ASN A 378 26.11 17.54 3.61
CA ASN A 378 25.43 16.30 3.21
C ASN A 378 24.10 16.14 3.97
N ILE A 379 22.99 16.06 3.23
CA ILE A 379 21.65 15.81 3.78
C ILE A 379 21.42 14.30 3.81
N GLN A 380 21.41 13.71 5.02
CA GLN A 380 21.22 12.27 5.23
C GLN A 380 19.90 11.76 4.63
N TYR A 381 19.89 10.50 4.17
CA TYR A 381 18.75 9.81 3.56
C TYR A 381 17.39 10.10 4.24
N GLN A 382 17.29 9.89 5.55
CA GLN A 382 16.02 10.07 6.28
C GLN A 382 15.56 11.53 6.32
N THR A 383 16.51 12.45 6.52
CA THR A 383 16.28 13.89 6.53
C THR A 383 15.76 14.38 5.17
N ILE A 384 16.36 13.96 4.03
CA ILE A 384 15.85 14.37 2.72
C ILE A 384 14.56 13.65 2.33
N MET A 385 14.38 12.38 2.71
CA MET A 385 13.13 11.65 2.50
C MET A 385 11.94 12.39 3.16
N TYR A 386 12.13 12.88 4.39
CA TYR A 386 11.14 13.72 5.06
C TYR A 386 10.95 15.08 4.38
N GLY A 387 12.04 15.70 3.90
CA GLY A 387 11.98 16.92 3.09
C GLY A 387 11.07 16.80 1.86
N LEU A 388 11.28 15.77 1.03
CA LEU A 388 10.46 15.52 -0.16
C LEU A 388 9.02 15.08 0.18
N VAL A 389 8.81 14.40 1.31
CA VAL A 389 7.48 14.12 1.88
C VAL A 389 6.73 15.41 2.23
N LYS A 390 7.39 16.42 2.80
CA LYS A 390 6.78 17.74 3.06
C LYS A 390 6.40 18.47 1.76
N VAL A 391 7.23 18.37 0.71
CA VAL A 391 6.91 18.89 -0.63
C VAL A 391 5.70 18.17 -1.22
N GLY A 392 5.66 16.84 -1.17
CA GLY A 392 4.53 16.04 -1.65
C GLY A 392 3.21 16.35 -0.91
N ASP A 393 3.22 16.46 0.41
CA ASP A 393 2.04 16.86 1.19
C ASP A 393 1.55 18.27 0.81
N TYR A 394 2.45 19.22 0.54
CA TYR A 394 2.09 20.55 0.05
C TYR A 394 1.44 20.49 -1.34
N ILE A 395 2.03 19.75 -2.29
CA ILE A 395 1.45 19.59 -3.63
C ILE A 395 0.09 18.87 -3.53
N ASN A 396 -0.07 17.89 -2.63
CA ASN A 396 -1.35 17.22 -2.44
C ASN A 396 -2.47 18.21 -2.04
N LYS A 397 -2.17 19.12 -1.11
CA LYS A 397 -3.11 20.11 -0.57
C LYS A 397 -3.37 21.28 -1.52
N ASN A 398 -2.31 21.84 -2.10
CA ASN A 398 -2.36 23.12 -2.84
C ASN A 398 -2.28 22.95 -4.37
N LYS A 399 -2.05 21.73 -4.87
CA LYS A 399 -1.89 21.34 -6.29
C LYS A 399 -0.74 22.01 -7.08
N VAL A 400 -0.10 23.03 -6.51
CA VAL A 400 1.12 23.67 -7.00
C VAL A 400 2.38 23.23 -6.25
N LEU A 401 3.55 23.42 -6.85
CA LEU A 401 4.85 23.24 -6.18
C LEU A 401 5.11 24.38 -5.17
N PRO A 402 5.53 24.09 -3.92
CA PRO A 402 5.85 25.15 -2.96
C PRO A 402 7.03 26.01 -3.45
N ASN A 403 7.05 27.29 -3.08
CA ASN A 403 8.15 28.19 -3.44
C ASN A 403 9.46 27.87 -2.70
N SER A 404 9.38 27.19 -1.55
CA SER A 404 10.53 26.74 -0.78
C SER A 404 10.22 25.50 0.06
N LEU A 405 11.27 24.82 0.53
CA LEU A 405 11.24 23.71 1.47
C LEU A 405 12.05 24.12 2.72
N SER A 406 11.34 24.46 3.81
CA SER A 406 11.96 24.62 5.13
C SER A 406 12.29 23.25 5.73
N LEU A 407 13.54 23.05 6.12
CA LEU A 407 14.07 21.79 6.63
C LEU A 407 14.94 22.09 7.86
N ASN A 408 14.40 21.78 9.04
CA ASN A 408 15.05 21.92 10.34
C ASN A 408 15.05 20.56 11.04
N VAL A 409 16.18 19.85 10.96
CA VAL A 409 16.44 18.52 11.51
C VAL A 409 17.90 18.47 11.97
N PRO A 410 18.17 18.49 13.30
CA PRO A 410 19.49 18.21 13.85
C PRO A 410 19.97 16.79 13.51
N ILE A 411 21.29 16.58 13.39
CA ILE A 411 21.83 15.23 13.11
C ILE A 411 21.43 14.20 14.17
N SER A 412 21.32 14.64 15.44
CA SER A 412 20.89 13.84 16.59
C SER A 412 19.38 13.51 16.63
N SER A 413 18.58 14.03 15.69
CA SER A 413 17.14 13.81 15.63
C SER A 413 16.80 12.32 15.51
N SER A 414 15.73 11.89 16.19
CA SER A 414 15.23 10.51 16.15
C SER A 414 15.00 9.99 14.73
N ILE A 415 14.63 10.86 13.78
CA ILE A 415 14.38 10.45 12.39
C ILE A 415 15.64 9.90 11.69
N ASN A 416 16.82 10.34 12.12
CA ASN A 416 18.11 9.95 11.57
C ASN A 416 18.70 8.70 12.23
N LYS A 417 18.17 8.29 13.41
CA LYS A 417 18.61 7.10 14.14
C LYS A 417 18.05 5.79 13.58
N TYR A 418 16.88 5.84 12.93
CA TYR A 418 16.21 4.65 12.39
C TYR A 418 16.29 4.62 10.86
N LEU A 419 16.71 3.48 10.30
CA LEU A 419 16.59 3.21 8.87
C LEU A 419 15.34 2.31 8.64
N PRO A 420 14.36 2.70 7.81
CA PRO A 420 13.17 1.90 7.58
C PRO A 420 13.51 0.60 6.81
N ILE A 421 13.22 -0.55 7.40
CA ILE A 421 13.49 -1.86 6.79
C ILE A 421 12.21 -2.36 6.11
N PHE A 422 12.28 -2.65 4.81
CA PHE A 422 11.21 -3.32 4.09
C PHE A 422 11.69 -4.59 3.42
N ASN A 423 11.32 -5.73 4.01
CA ASN A 423 11.50 -7.04 3.41
C ASN A 423 10.47 -7.19 2.28
N GLN A 424 10.79 -6.63 1.11
CA GLN A 424 10.08 -6.93 -0.12
C GLN A 424 10.37 -8.39 -0.46
N SER A 425 9.37 -9.27 -0.28
CA SER A 425 9.41 -10.59 -0.91
C SER A 425 9.62 -10.37 -2.40
N GLY A 426 10.78 -10.77 -2.91
CA GLY A 426 11.15 -10.57 -4.30
C GLY A 426 10.31 -11.45 -5.21
N ASN A 427 10.14 -11.05 -6.47
CA ASN A 427 9.65 -11.96 -7.49
C ASN A 427 10.73 -13.02 -7.79
N LEU A 428 10.70 -14.10 -7.02
CA LEU A 428 11.30 -15.40 -7.35
C LEU A 428 10.19 -16.45 -7.30
N ASN A 429 10.33 -17.48 -8.13
CA ASN A 429 9.20 -18.27 -8.57
C ASN A 429 8.59 -19.15 -7.46
N ASN A 430 7.29 -18.93 -7.21
CA ASN A 430 6.31 -19.93 -6.80
C ASN A 430 6.67 -20.83 -5.60
N SER A 431 6.66 -20.26 -4.39
CA SER A 431 6.27 -20.97 -3.17
C SER A 431 5.68 -20.00 -2.15
N SER A 432 4.44 -20.26 -1.73
CA SER A 432 3.69 -19.39 -0.82
C SER A 432 4.16 -19.56 0.63
N VAL A 433 5.24 -18.87 1.01
CA VAL A 433 5.66 -18.73 2.41
C VAL A 433 4.50 -18.16 3.22
N SER A 434 4.03 -18.93 4.20
CA SER A 434 2.93 -18.54 5.07
C SER A 434 3.46 -17.69 6.23
N SER A 435 2.65 -16.73 6.68
CA SER A 435 2.82 -16.14 8.02
C SER A 435 1.50 -16.17 8.77
N LYS A 436 1.59 -16.45 10.08
CA LYS A 436 0.44 -16.60 10.98
C LYS A 436 0.78 -15.93 12.30
N LEU A 437 -0.02 -14.94 12.69
CA LEU A 437 -0.01 -14.40 14.05
C LEU A 437 -0.41 -15.50 15.03
N LEU A 438 0.43 -15.77 16.01
CA LEU A 438 0.17 -16.69 17.12
C LEU A 438 -0.52 -15.98 18.28
N GLY A 439 -0.09 -14.75 18.57
CA GLY A 439 -0.73 -13.90 19.57
C GLY A 439 -0.15 -12.49 19.64
N SER A 440 -0.78 -11.66 20.45
CA SER A 440 -0.43 -10.27 20.67
C SER A 440 -1.00 -9.77 22.00
N ASN A 441 -0.19 -9.04 22.77
CA ASN A 441 -0.57 -8.39 24.02
C ASN A 441 -0.01 -6.94 24.03
N ASP A 442 -0.06 -6.24 25.18
CA ASP A 442 0.45 -4.86 25.29
C ASP A 442 2.00 -4.75 25.26
N LEU A 443 2.72 -5.88 25.26
CA LEU A 443 4.18 -5.93 25.10
C LEU A 443 4.57 -5.99 23.61
N GLY A 444 3.83 -6.74 22.79
CA GLY A 444 4.20 -7.01 21.40
C GLY A 444 3.38 -8.09 20.70
N THR A 445 3.95 -8.67 19.65
CA THR A 445 3.34 -9.74 18.84
C THR A 445 4.29 -10.91 18.62
N VAL A 446 3.73 -12.10 18.37
CA VAL A 446 4.49 -13.27 17.90
C VAL A 446 3.86 -13.81 16.62
N GLU A 447 4.66 -13.92 15.56
CA GLU A 447 4.26 -14.50 14.28
C GLU A 447 5.12 -15.73 13.97
N ILE A 448 4.51 -16.83 13.53
CA ILE A 448 5.24 -17.92 12.86
C ILE A 448 5.31 -17.63 11.35
N ILE A 449 6.49 -17.81 10.77
CA ILE A 449 6.77 -17.59 9.35
C ILE A 449 7.41 -18.87 8.78
N GLY A 450 6.93 -19.34 7.63
CA GLY A 450 7.45 -20.53 6.96
C GLY A 450 6.41 -21.31 6.14
N ALA A 451 6.72 -22.50 5.63
CA ALA A 451 8.02 -23.15 5.70
C ALA A 451 9.06 -22.48 4.77
N PHE A 452 10.33 -22.64 5.11
CA PHE A 452 11.50 -22.30 4.29
C PHE A 452 12.36 -23.56 4.06
N GLY A 453 13.29 -23.50 3.10
CA GLY A 453 14.12 -24.64 2.72
C GLY A 453 13.31 -25.75 2.05
N ASN A 454 13.65 -27.01 2.34
CA ASN A 454 12.94 -28.15 1.78
C ASN A 454 11.64 -28.41 2.55
N ILE A 455 10.55 -27.81 2.05
CA ILE A 455 9.20 -27.94 2.60
C ILE A 455 8.65 -29.37 2.61
N LYS A 456 9.29 -30.31 1.89
CA LYS A 456 8.94 -31.75 1.87
C LYS A 456 9.77 -32.59 2.85
N SER A 457 10.72 -31.99 3.57
CA SER A 457 11.53 -32.70 4.55
C SER A 457 10.71 -33.00 5.81
N ASP A 458 10.64 -34.28 6.20
CA ASP A 458 10.02 -34.71 7.46
C ASP A 458 10.76 -34.15 8.69
N ALA A 459 12.05 -33.82 8.53
CA ALA A 459 12.84 -33.12 9.52
C ALA A 459 12.50 -31.62 9.52
N LYS A 460 11.82 -31.18 10.58
CA LYS A 460 11.38 -29.80 10.80
C LYS A 460 12.20 -29.13 11.88
N VAL A 461 12.62 -27.89 11.62
CA VAL A 461 13.45 -27.09 12.52
C VAL A 461 12.75 -25.75 12.78
N ALA A 462 12.60 -25.39 14.06
CA ALA A 462 12.09 -24.08 14.47
C ALA A 462 13.23 -23.20 15.02
N PHE A 463 13.32 -21.97 14.54
CA PHE A 463 14.15 -20.92 15.14
C PHE A 463 13.26 -19.94 15.91
N VAL A 464 13.62 -19.61 17.14
CA VAL A 464 12.98 -18.54 17.92
C VAL A 464 13.89 -17.30 17.86
N ILE A 465 13.37 -16.22 17.30
CA ILE A 465 14.11 -14.97 17.06
C ILE A 465 13.31 -13.82 17.65
N GLY A 466 13.91 -13.12 18.62
CA GLY A 466 13.37 -11.88 19.18
C GLY A 466 13.94 -10.66 18.51
N LEU A 467 13.11 -9.91 17.78
CA LEU A 467 13.44 -8.58 17.26
C LEU A 467 13.23 -7.55 18.38
N THR A 468 14.30 -7.26 19.12
CA THR A 468 14.36 -6.06 19.97
C THR A 468 14.82 -4.86 19.13
N PRO A 469 14.40 -3.63 19.46
CA PRO A 469 14.96 -2.39 18.90
C PRO A 469 16.51 -2.26 18.92
N LEU A 470 17.21 -3.10 19.69
CA LEU A 470 18.67 -3.14 19.87
C LEU A 470 19.32 -4.45 19.36
N GLU A 471 18.64 -5.19 18.47
CA GLU A 471 19.03 -6.54 18.03
C GLU A 471 20.48 -6.68 17.50
N SER A 472 21.16 -7.77 17.88
CA SER A 472 22.51 -8.10 17.40
C SER A 472 22.54 -8.49 15.92
N SER A 473 23.65 -8.17 15.24
CA SER A 473 23.87 -8.47 13.82
C SER A 473 23.79 -9.97 13.49
N ILE A 474 24.07 -10.84 14.46
CA ILE A 474 24.05 -12.30 14.34
C ILE A 474 22.62 -12.83 14.09
N LYS A 475 21.63 -12.38 14.88
CA LYS A 475 20.23 -12.79 14.72
C LYS A 475 19.70 -12.40 13.33
N LYS A 476 19.97 -11.17 12.91
CA LYS A 476 19.62 -10.67 11.57
C LYS A 476 20.30 -11.50 10.46
N ALA A 477 21.59 -11.79 10.58
CA ALA A 477 22.33 -12.57 9.59
C ALA A 477 21.77 -13.99 9.44
N LEU A 478 21.35 -14.63 10.54
CA LEU A 478 20.70 -15.94 10.47
C LEU A 478 19.31 -15.87 9.86
N TYR A 479 18.48 -14.87 10.24
CA TYR A 479 17.18 -14.66 9.59
C TYR A 479 17.33 -14.51 8.07
N ASP A 480 18.25 -13.66 7.62
CA ASP A 480 18.53 -13.46 6.20
C ASP A 480 19.01 -14.78 5.54
N SER A 481 19.82 -15.60 6.23
CA SER A 481 20.30 -16.90 5.74
C SER A 481 19.19 -17.94 5.57
N ILE A 482 18.24 -18.02 6.51
CA ILE A 482 17.09 -18.94 6.44
C ILE A 482 16.12 -18.51 5.33
N VAL A 483 15.78 -17.21 5.28
CA VAL A 483 14.78 -16.67 4.37
C VAL A 483 15.27 -16.61 2.91
N SER A 484 16.59 -16.50 2.69
CA SER A 484 17.20 -16.51 1.36
C SER A 484 17.26 -17.89 0.67
N GLN A 485 16.78 -18.96 1.33
CA GLN A 485 16.77 -20.34 0.79
C GLN A 485 18.17 -20.92 0.46
N ASN A 486 19.23 -20.33 1.03
CA ASN A 486 20.60 -20.85 0.97
C ASN A 486 20.79 -22.12 1.81
N VAL A 487 19.79 -22.52 2.60
CA VAL A 487 19.78 -23.76 3.40
C VAL A 487 18.60 -24.62 2.93
N GLN A 488 18.88 -25.86 2.48
CA GLN A 488 17.89 -26.69 1.76
C GLN A 488 17.69 -28.10 2.34
N ASP A 489 18.36 -28.48 3.43
CA ASP A 489 18.28 -29.86 3.96
C ASP A 489 16.93 -30.16 4.65
N TYR A 490 16.41 -29.17 5.40
CA TYR A 490 15.27 -29.34 6.30
C TYR A 490 14.12 -28.37 6.01
N CYS A 491 12.99 -28.59 6.69
CA CYS A 491 11.81 -27.73 6.64
C CYS A 491 11.88 -26.72 7.80
N TYR A 492 12.28 -25.48 7.51
CA TYR A 492 12.54 -24.46 8.54
C TYR A 492 11.33 -23.56 8.80
N TYR A 493 11.13 -23.19 10.07
CA TYR A 493 10.14 -22.21 10.52
C TYR A 493 10.80 -21.18 11.44
N ILE A 494 10.33 -19.94 11.40
CA ILE A 494 10.81 -18.84 12.24
C ILE A 494 9.67 -18.36 13.12
N TYR A 495 9.86 -18.40 14.44
CA TYR A 495 9.00 -17.77 15.44
C TYR A 495 9.56 -16.38 15.72
N MET A 496 8.92 -15.38 15.13
CA MET A 496 9.34 -14.00 15.17
C MET A 496 8.60 -13.25 16.28
N ILE A 497 9.33 -12.89 17.33
CA ILE A 497 8.82 -12.08 18.44
C ILE A 497 9.14 -10.61 18.16
N ASN A 498 8.13 -9.76 18.19
CA ASN A 498 8.25 -8.32 17.93
C ASN A 498 7.86 -7.56 19.20
N VAL A 499 8.83 -6.99 19.92
CA VAL A 499 8.54 -6.10 21.06
C VAL A 499 8.07 -4.75 20.51
N THR A 500 6.88 -4.30 20.92
CA THR A 500 6.29 -3.02 20.46
C THR A 500 6.03 -2.02 21.58
N LYS A 501 6.09 -2.46 22.83
CA LYS A 501 6.08 -1.57 24.00
C LYS A 501 7.36 -0.73 24.04
N ALA A 502 7.23 0.53 24.42
CA ALA A 502 8.39 1.38 24.67
C ALA A 502 9.10 0.96 25.96
N SER A 503 10.42 0.79 25.85
CA SER A 503 11.35 0.43 26.92
C SER A 503 12.10 1.65 27.45
N SER A 504 12.77 1.47 28.59
CA SER A 504 13.79 2.37 29.13
C SER A 504 15.23 1.90 28.83
N GLY A 505 15.44 0.60 28.55
CA GLY A 505 16.73 0.01 28.25
C GLY A 505 16.63 -1.44 27.74
N TYR A 506 17.78 -2.02 27.37
CA TYR A 506 17.90 -3.33 26.71
C TYR A 506 17.30 -4.49 27.51
N ASP A 507 17.61 -4.57 28.81
CA ASP A 507 17.15 -5.66 29.69
C ASP A 507 15.62 -5.73 29.79
N GLU A 508 14.95 -4.58 29.68
CA GLU A 508 13.49 -4.48 29.68
C GLU A 508 12.89 -5.06 28.39
N GLU A 509 13.55 -4.87 27.23
CA GLU A 509 13.13 -5.44 25.95
C GLU A 509 13.33 -6.96 25.91
N LYS A 510 14.43 -7.46 26.49
CA LYS A 510 14.72 -8.88 26.67
C LYS A 510 13.64 -9.58 27.49
N ILE A 511 13.24 -9.00 28.63
CA ILE A 511 12.13 -9.48 29.47
C ILE A 511 10.80 -9.50 28.69
N TYR A 512 10.51 -8.47 27.87
CA TYR A 512 9.30 -8.45 27.04
C TYR A 512 9.33 -9.48 25.92
N ALA A 513 10.49 -9.74 25.31
CA ALA A 513 10.66 -10.78 24.31
C ALA A 513 10.47 -12.20 24.91
N GLU A 514 11.04 -12.46 26.09
CA GLU A 514 10.86 -13.73 26.80
C GLU A 514 9.41 -13.95 27.25
N ALA A 515 8.73 -12.92 27.75
CA ALA A 515 7.31 -13.01 28.10
C ALA A 515 6.43 -13.37 26.89
N LEU A 516 6.65 -12.70 25.75
CA LEU A 516 5.98 -13.00 24.47
C LEU A 516 6.30 -14.41 23.96
N ALA A 517 7.54 -14.87 24.10
CA ALA A 517 7.96 -16.22 23.73
C ALA A 517 7.20 -17.28 24.54
N ASN A 518 7.11 -17.11 25.86
CA ASN A 518 6.44 -18.03 26.75
C ASN A 518 4.90 -18.03 26.56
N GLU A 519 4.29 -16.85 26.32
CA GLU A 519 2.83 -16.75 26.11
C GLU A 519 2.38 -17.32 24.75
N PHE A 520 3.13 -17.07 23.67
CA PHE A 520 2.64 -17.32 22.30
C PHE A 520 3.50 -18.27 21.45
N ALA A 521 4.83 -18.30 21.63
CA ALA A 521 5.68 -19.20 20.86
C ALA A 521 5.72 -20.61 21.48
N GLN A 522 6.03 -20.71 22.77
CA GLN A 522 6.20 -21.97 23.49
C GLN A 522 4.99 -22.91 23.37
N PRO A 523 3.73 -22.48 23.57
CA PRO A 523 2.58 -23.39 23.47
C PRO A 523 2.36 -23.91 22.05
N HIS A 524 2.70 -23.13 21.02
CA HIS A 524 2.59 -23.56 19.63
C HIS A 524 3.74 -24.51 19.25
N ILE A 525 4.98 -24.20 19.66
CA ILE A 525 6.18 -25.03 19.44
C ILE A 525 5.98 -26.43 20.02
N THR A 526 5.54 -26.54 21.28
CA THR A 526 5.33 -27.81 21.98
C THR A 526 4.31 -28.71 21.27
N ASN A 527 3.34 -28.13 20.55
CA ASN A 527 2.29 -28.85 19.82
C ASN A 527 2.59 -29.06 18.31
N SER A 528 3.79 -28.69 17.82
CA SER A 528 4.09 -28.61 16.37
C SER A 528 5.05 -29.69 15.82
N ASN A 529 5.43 -30.69 16.62
CA ASN A 529 6.29 -31.82 16.20
C ASN A 529 7.58 -31.42 15.46
N TYR A 530 8.37 -30.51 16.06
CA TYR A 530 9.70 -30.16 15.57
C TYR A 530 10.76 -31.17 16.01
N ASN A 531 11.71 -31.47 15.12
CA ASN A 531 12.87 -32.33 15.39
C ASN A 531 14.00 -31.56 16.10
N LEU A 532 14.05 -30.24 15.89
CA LEU A 532 14.97 -29.32 16.58
C LEU A 532 14.28 -27.97 16.80
N VAL A 533 14.47 -27.39 17.98
CA VAL A 533 14.11 -26.00 18.29
C VAL A 533 15.38 -25.27 18.72
N VAL A 534 15.73 -24.21 18.01
CA VAL A 534 16.88 -23.35 18.31
C VAL A 534 16.34 -22.04 18.88
N ASN A 535 16.48 -21.85 20.19
CA ASN A 535 16.32 -20.52 20.79
C ASN A 535 17.62 -19.74 20.61
N ILE A 536 17.51 -18.47 20.20
CA ILE A 536 18.67 -17.60 20.00
C ILE A 536 18.59 -16.50 21.06
N PRO A 537 19.31 -16.65 22.18
CA PRO A 537 19.27 -15.68 23.26
C PRO A 537 19.81 -14.33 22.81
N GLU A 538 19.51 -13.32 23.61
CA GLU A 538 20.31 -12.10 23.63
C GLU A 538 21.46 -12.31 24.59
N GLU A 539 22.67 -11.98 24.14
CA GLU A 539 23.82 -11.76 25.01
C GLU A 539 23.55 -10.46 25.80
#